data_AF-A0A0G4IK88-F1
#
_entry.id   AF-A0A0G4IK88-F1
#
_cell.length_a   1.000
_cell.length_b   1.000
_cell.length_c   1.000
_cell.angle_alpha   90.00
_cell.angle_beta   90.00
_cell.angle_gamma   90.00
#
_symmetry.space_group_name_H-M   'P 1'
#
loop_
_entity.id
_entity.type
_entity.pdbx_description
1 polymer ?
#
loop_
_entity_poly.entity_id
_entity_poly.type
_entity_poly.pdbx_seq_one_letter_code
_entity_poly.pdbx_strand_id
1 'polypeptide(L)'
;MPLTSLERAVETARSIDRDGRRTVARLSSTISSMQAVISVRGEKRLTPFSTVSRVLRSERARAGHRRQQLVRRAQALLEDAVVESQDREERLNYAFYQIEEQMAARKRELQPRYSREIGELRDEIESLQCTLARVRRDQASRREEMAEDTARFVSEAELGRQRESRKEERRGRLSALRQEIAAIDEELGHIRSEASQQQQQQQQQSPVQTTPPEACTDISALADQLCVFARAFASSSTIAMHCVTVLQHLLDGRDGLRRPVDAIRQAFPDEASAACFPRALDELVSLGLIDVTDGVVSVGAGSSSADA
;
A
#
# COMPACT_ATOMS: atom_id res chain seq x y z
N MET A 1 -16.57 -7.94 63.23
CA MET A 1 -17.70 -7.88 64.18
C MET A 1 -17.54 -8.73 65.46
N PRO A 2 -17.07 -10.00 65.45
CA PRO A 2 -17.07 -10.86 66.67
C PRO A 2 -16.08 -10.43 67.77
N LEU A 3 -15.02 -9.70 67.44
CA LEU A 3 -14.07 -9.14 68.42
C LEU A 3 -14.75 -8.15 69.37
N THR A 4 -15.68 -7.33 68.87
CA THR A 4 -16.35 -6.31 69.69
C THR A 4 -17.29 -6.91 70.74
N SER A 5 -17.89 -8.08 70.46
CA SER A 5 -18.72 -8.80 71.44
C SER A 5 -17.88 -9.49 72.52
N LEU A 6 -16.71 -10.02 72.16
CA LEU A 6 -15.78 -10.61 73.11
C LEU A 6 -15.17 -9.53 74.03
N GLU A 7 -14.76 -8.40 73.46
CA GLU A 7 -14.26 -7.24 74.21
C GLU A 7 -15.29 -6.74 75.23
N ARG A 8 -16.55 -6.56 74.82
CA ARG A 8 -17.65 -6.20 75.74
C ARG A 8 -17.88 -7.25 76.82
N ALA A 9 -17.83 -8.54 76.49
CA ALA A 9 -18.00 -9.61 77.49
C ALA A 9 -16.87 -9.62 78.53
N VAL A 10 -15.62 -9.41 78.09
CA VAL A 10 -14.45 -9.30 78.96
C VAL A 10 -14.51 -8.04 79.83
N GLU A 11 -14.91 -6.90 79.28
CA GLU A 11 -15.12 -5.67 80.06
C GLU A 11 -16.22 -5.83 81.10
N THR A 12 -17.34 -6.47 80.73
CA THR A 12 -18.44 -6.75 81.66
C THR A 12 -17.97 -7.65 82.80
N ALA A 13 -17.20 -8.70 82.51
CA ALA A 13 -16.62 -9.58 83.51
C ALA A 13 -15.64 -8.84 84.44
N ARG A 14 -14.80 -7.94 83.90
CA ARG A 14 -13.89 -7.09 84.68
C ARG A 14 -14.64 -6.10 85.59
N SER A 15 -15.75 -5.53 85.12
CA SER A 15 -16.60 -4.65 85.93
C SER A 15 -17.20 -5.38 87.11
N ILE A 16 -17.77 -6.57 86.87
CA ILE A 16 -18.37 -7.40 87.93
C ILE A 16 -17.33 -7.80 88.99
N ASP A 17 -16.09 -8.13 88.60
CA ASP A 17 -15.02 -8.45 89.55
C ASP A 17 -14.62 -7.22 90.40
N ARG A 18 -14.53 -6.03 89.78
CA ARG A 18 -14.26 -4.79 90.51
C ARG A 18 -15.35 -4.46 91.51
N ASP A 19 -16.61 -4.60 91.13
CA ASP A 19 -17.75 -4.34 92.02
C ASP A 19 -17.88 -5.39 93.12
N GLY A 20 -17.56 -6.65 92.82
CA GLY A 20 -17.40 -7.71 93.81
C GLY A 20 -16.32 -7.40 94.85
N ARG A 21 -15.14 -6.93 94.42
CA ARG A 21 -14.07 -6.52 95.36
C ARG A 21 -14.46 -5.32 96.19
N ARG A 22 -15.14 -4.32 95.60
CA ARG A 22 -15.63 -3.13 96.31
C ARG A 22 -16.69 -3.47 97.35
N THR A 23 -17.63 -4.35 97.02
CA THR A 23 -18.67 -4.79 97.96
C THR A 23 -18.09 -5.60 99.11
N VAL A 24 -17.13 -6.51 98.84
CA VAL A 24 -16.39 -7.23 99.89
C VAL A 24 -15.60 -6.27 100.78
N ALA A 25 -14.92 -5.28 100.20
CA ALA A 25 -14.18 -4.27 100.97
C ALA A 25 -15.12 -3.43 101.86
N ARG A 26 -16.28 -3.02 101.34
CA ARG A 26 -17.31 -2.31 102.11
C ARG A 26 -17.84 -3.17 103.25
N LEU A 27 -18.24 -4.42 102.98
CA LEU A 27 -18.73 -5.33 104.01
C LEU A 27 -17.67 -5.62 105.07
N SER A 28 -16.41 -5.82 104.67
CA SER A 28 -15.30 -6.00 105.61
C SER A 28 -15.11 -4.76 106.49
N SER A 29 -15.16 -3.56 105.91
CA SER A 29 -15.11 -2.30 106.66
C SER A 29 -16.30 -2.16 107.61
N THR A 30 -17.52 -2.50 107.17
CA THR A 30 -18.71 -2.47 108.03
C THR A 30 -18.58 -3.46 109.18
N ILE A 31 -18.11 -4.68 108.92
CA ILE A 31 -17.87 -5.71 109.95
C ILE A 31 -16.80 -5.25 110.94
N SER A 32 -15.68 -4.70 110.47
CA SER A 32 -14.64 -4.15 111.33
C SER A 32 -15.16 -2.97 112.17
N SER A 33 -15.99 -2.10 111.60
CA SER A 33 -16.62 -0.99 112.34
C SER A 33 -17.60 -1.49 113.40
N MET A 34 -18.40 -2.52 113.08
CA MET A 34 -19.30 -3.16 114.03
C MET A 34 -18.51 -3.86 115.15
N GLN A 35 -17.41 -4.55 114.84
CA GLN A 35 -16.53 -5.15 115.84
C GLN A 35 -15.90 -4.11 116.76
N ALA A 36 -15.47 -2.97 116.22
CA ALA A 36 -14.93 -1.86 117.02
C ALA A 36 -15.99 -1.29 117.98
N VAL A 37 -17.23 -1.10 117.52
CA VAL A 37 -18.34 -0.63 118.37
C VAL A 37 -18.73 -1.66 119.44
N ILE A 38 -18.70 -2.96 119.11
CA ILE A 38 -19.00 -4.05 120.05
C ILE A 38 -17.93 -4.14 121.15
N SER A 39 -16.65 -4.01 120.81
CA SER A 39 -15.55 -4.00 121.78
C SER A 39 -15.62 -2.83 122.76
N VAL A 40 -16.25 -1.70 122.37
CA VAL A 40 -16.42 -0.51 123.22
C VAL A 40 -17.64 -0.60 124.15
N ARG A 41 -18.68 -1.37 123.80
CA ARG A 41 -19.96 -1.35 124.54
C ARG A 41 -20.27 -2.56 125.43
N GLY A 42 -19.49 -3.63 125.43
CA GLY A 42 -19.64 -4.72 126.41
C GLY A 42 -21.02 -5.42 126.44
N GLU A 43 -21.87 -5.21 125.43
CA GLU A 43 -23.22 -5.76 125.39
C GLU A 43 -23.29 -7.04 124.56
N LYS A 44 -23.78 -8.10 125.20
CA LYS A 44 -23.98 -9.42 124.61
C LYS A 44 -25.17 -9.39 123.64
N ARG A 45 -24.97 -10.07 122.51
CA ARG A 45 -25.94 -10.48 121.47
C ARG A 45 -26.21 -9.48 120.34
N LEU A 46 -25.17 -9.21 119.56
CA LEU A 46 -25.32 -8.98 118.12
C LEU A 46 -25.10 -10.31 117.38
N THR A 47 -25.85 -10.50 116.29
CA THR A 47 -25.98 -11.72 115.49
C THR A 47 -24.70 -12.55 115.44
N PRO A 48 -24.77 -13.88 115.68
CA PRO A 48 -23.57 -14.68 115.81
C PRO A 48 -22.72 -14.57 114.55
N PHE A 49 -21.43 -14.30 114.71
CA PHE A 49 -20.41 -14.19 113.64
C PHE A 49 -20.51 -15.30 112.57
N SER A 50 -21.07 -16.45 112.96
CA SER A 50 -21.46 -17.56 112.09
C SER A 50 -22.42 -17.18 110.94
N THR A 51 -23.38 -16.28 111.15
CA THR A 51 -24.38 -15.89 110.15
C THR A 51 -23.76 -15.00 109.07
N VAL A 52 -22.96 -14.01 109.47
CA VAL A 52 -22.22 -13.14 108.54
C VAL A 52 -21.21 -13.96 107.73
N SER A 53 -20.48 -14.86 108.39
CA SER A 53 -19.55 -15.78 107.73
C SER A 53 -20.25 -16.74 106.76
N ARG A 54 -21.49 -17.14 107.03
CA ARG A 54 -22.30 -17.97 106.14
C ARG A 54 -22.78 -17.18 104.92
N VAL A 55 -23.23 -15.94 105.11
CA VAL A 55 -23.64 -15.05 104.01
C VAL A 55 -22.46 -14.75 103.08
N LEU A 56 -21.29 -14.37 103.63
CA LEU A 56 -20.09 -14.11 102.83
C LEU A 56 -19.62 -15.35 102.06
N ARG A 57 -19.67 -16.54 102.66
CA ARG A 57 -19.38 -17.80 101.96
C ARG A 57 -20.37 -18.08 100.83
N SER A 58 -21.67 -17.84 101.06
CA SER A 58 -22.71 -18.03 100.04
C SER A 58 -22.58 -17.05 98.88
N GLU A 59 -22.27 -15.78 99.15
CA GLU A 59 -22.04 -14.77 98.12
C GLU A 59 -20.75 -15.05 97.33
N ARG A 60 -19.69 -15.50 98.00
CA ARG A 60 -18.46 -15.94 97.32
C ARG A 60 -18.70 -17.14 96.41
N ALA A 61 -19.52 -18.11 96.83
CA ALA A 61 -19.90 -19.24 95.98
C ALA A 61 -20.75 -18.80 94.77
N ARG A 62 -21.73 -17.89 94.97
CA ARG A 62 -22.54 -17.31 93.88
C ARG A 62 -21.68 -16.52 92.89
N ALA A 63 -20.75 -15.69 93.38
CA ALA A 63 -19.81 -14.96 92.54
C ALA A 63 -18.89 -15.91 91.76
N GLY A 64 -18.43 -16.99 92.40
CA GLY A 64 -17.67 -18.06 91.75
C GLY A 64 -18.45 -18.72 90.60
N HIS A 65 -19.71 -19.08 90.82
CA HIS A 65 -20.57 -19.65 89.78
C HIS A 65 -20.85 -18.67 88.64
N ARG A 66 -21.14 -17.39 88.94
CA ARG A 66 -21.31 -16.36 87.90
C ARG A 66 -20.05 -16.19 87.06
N ARG A 67 -18.88 -16.18 87.69
CA ARG A 67 -17.60 -16.13 86.97
C ARG A 67 -17.41 -17.35 86.08
N GLN A 68 -17.68 -18.56 86.59
CA GLN A 68 -17.59 -19.79 85.78
C GLN A 68 -18.57 -19.77 84.60
N GLN A 69 -19.80 -19.27 84.79
CA GLN A 69 -20.77 -19.10 83.71
C GLN A 69 -20.29 -18.12 82.65
N LEU A 70 -19.72 -16.97 83.04
CA LEU A 70 -19.15 -16.01 82.10
C LEU A 70 -17.95 -16.58 81.35
N VAL A 71 -17.08 -17.34 82.01
CA VAL A 71 -15.95 -18.01 81.37
C VAL A 71 -16.44 -19.04 80.35
N ARG A 72 -17.41 -19.90 80.71
CA ARG A 72 -18.00 -20.87 79.76
C ARG A 72 -18.65 -20.18 78.57
N ARG A 73 -19.36 -19.07 78.79
CA ARG A 73 -19.97 -18.29 77.70
C ARG A 73 -18.91 -17.66 76.79
N ALA A 74 -17.83 -17.12 77.37
CA ALA A 74 -16.72 -16.57 76.59
C ALA A 74 -15.98 -17.65 75.80
N GLN A 75 -15.81 -18.86 76.37
CA GLN A 75 -15.25 -20.01 75.66
C GLN A 75 -16.14 -20.42 74.48
N ALA A 76 -17.45 -20.56 74.67
CA ALA A 76 -18.38 -20.87 73.58
C ALA A 76 -18.32 -19.84 72.46
N LEU A 77 -18.30 -18.53 72.79
CA LEU A 77 -18.17 -17.47 71.78
C LEU A 77 -16.82 -17.49 71.04
N LEU A 78 -15.74 -17.92 71.70
CA LEU A 78 -14.44 -18.10 71.06
C LEU A 78 -14.45 -19.30 70.13
N GLU A 79 -15.03 -20.42 70.55
CA GLU A 79 -15.20 -21.62 69.72
C GLU A 79 -16.01 -21.30 68.46
N ASP A 80 -17.16 -20.62 68.60
CA ASP A 80 -17.97 -20.16 67.47
C ASP A 80 -17.19 -19.24 66.52
N ALA A 81 -16.40 -18.30 67.07
CA ALA A 81 -15.60 -17.39 66.26
C ALA A 81 -14.45 -18.08 65.51
N VAL A 82 -13.88 -19.16 66.08
CA VAL A 82 -12.85 -19.97 65.42
C VAL A 82 -13.47 -20.74 64.26
N VAL A 83 -14.62 -21.38 64.45
CA VAL A 83 -15.34 -22.08 63.38
C VAL A 83 -15.72 -21.12 62.26
N GLU A 84 -16.28 -19.95 62.58
CA GLU A 84 -16.58 -18.93 61.57
C GLU A 84 -15.32 -18.45 60.82
N SER A 85 -14.17 -18.38 61.49
CA SER A 85 -12.92 -17.99 60.87
C SER A 85 -12.40 -19.07 59.91
N GLN A 86 -12.50 -20.34 60.29
CA GLN A 86 -12.13 -21.47 59.45
C GLN A 86 -13.03 -21.56 58.20
N ASP A 87 -14.35 -21.43 58.37
CA ASP A 87 -15.29 -21.41 57.24
C ASP A 87 -14.99 -20.27 56.25
N ARG A 88 -14.58 -19.10 56.76
CA ARG A 88 -14.17 -17.98 55.90
C ARG A 88 -12.87 -18.27 55.17
N GLU A 89 -11.89 -18.87 55.85
CA GLU A 89 -10.62 -19.27 55.25
C GLU A 89 -10.82 -20.29 54.13
N GLU A 90 -11.66 -21.32 54.35
CA GLU A 90 -12.01 -22.32 53.33
C GLU A 90 -12.71 -21.68 52.12
N ARG A 91 -13.65 -20.75 52.33
CA ARG A 91 -14.30 -20.02 51.24
C ARG A 91 -13.33 -19.16 50.44
N LEU A 92 -12.38 -18.51 51.13
CA LEU A 92 -11.33 -17.73 50.46
C LEU A 92 -10.40 -18.63 49.65
N ASN A 93 -9.96 -19.76 50.22
CA ASN A 93 -9.13 -20.74 49.53
C ASN A 93 -9.83 -21.31 48.29
N TYR A 94 -11.13 -21.59 48.39
CA TYR A 94 -11.93 -22.03 47.24
C TYR A 94 -12.04 -20.93 46.17
N ALA A 95 -12.26 -19.68 46.56
CA ALA A 95 -12.28 -18.55 45.63
C ALA A 95 -10.93 -18.35 44.93
N PHE A 96 -9.81 -18.48 45.65
CA PHE A 96 -8.47 -18.43 45.07
C PHE A 96 -8.26 -19.55 44.05
N TYR A 97 -8.64 -20.78 44.38
CA TYR A 97 -8.58 -21.90 43.45
C TYR A 97 -9.37 -21.63 42.15
N GLN A 98 -10.59 -21.10 42.26
CA GLN A 98 -11.39 -20.73 41.08
C GLN A 98 -10.71 -19.66 40.21
N ILE A 99 -10.09 -18.65 40.84
CA ILE A 99 -9.36 -17.60 40.10
C ILE A 99 -8.16 -18.21 39.37
N GLU A 100 -7.39 -19.08 40.03
CA GLU A 100 -6.25 -19.78 39.42
C GLU A 100 -6.68 -20.64 38.24
N GLU A 101 -7.78 -21.38 38.38
CA GLU A 101 -8.34 -22.21 37.31
C GLU A 101 -8.80 -21.36 36.12
N GLN A 102 -9.51 -20.25 36.36
CA GLN A 102 -9.92 -19.32 35.32
C GLN A 102 -8.73 -18.67 34.61
N MET A 103 -7.69 -18.28 35.35
CA MET A 103 -6.46 -17.72 34.79
C MET A 103 -5.71 -18.77 33.95
N ALA A 104 -5.64 -20.01 34.41
CA ALA A 104 -5.05 -21.11 33.65
C ALA A 104 -5.85 -21.42 32.38
N ALA A 105 -7.18 -21.42 32.45
CA ALA A 105 -8.06 -21.59 31.30
C ALA A 105 -7.88 -20.47 30.27
N ARG A 106 -7.89 -19.20 30.70
CA ARG A 106 -7.62 -18.05 29.82
C ARG A 106 -6.24 -18.14 29.20
N LYS A 107 -5.21 -18.55 29.95
CA LYS A 107 -3.86 -18.74 29.40
C LYS A 107 -3.85 -19.83 28.32
N ARG A 108 -4.50 -20.97 28.55
CA ARG A 108 -4.62 -22.06 27.56
C ARG A 108 -5.42 -21.65 26.33
N GLU A 109 -6.40 -20.76 26.45
CA GLU A 109 -7.18 -20.25 25.32
C GLU A 109 -6.38 -19.21 24.50
N LEU A 110 -5.76 -18.26 25.18
CA LEU A 110 -5.08 -17.13 24.53
C LEU A 110 -3.74 -17.50 23.91
N GLN A 111 -2.97 -18.37 24.56
CA GLN A 111 -1.63 -18.76 24.09
C GLN A 111 -1.62 -19.33 22.66
N PRO A 112 -2.46 -20.31 22.28
CA PRO A 112 -2.49 -20.83 20.92
C PRO A 112 -3.03 -19.82 19.91
N ARG A 113 -3.98 -18.96 20.29
CA ARG A 113 -4.50 -17.90 19.40
C ARG A 113 -3.40 -16.91 19.02
N TYR A 114 -2.72 -16.34 20.03
CA TYR A 114 -1.63 -15.40 19.76
C TYR A 114 -0.45 -16.07 19.05
N SER A 115 -0.15 -17.34 19.36
CA SER A 115 0.92 -18.06 18.67
C SER A 115 0.59 -18.30 17.19
N ARG A 116 -0.69 -18.58 16.87
CA ARG A 116 -1.16 -18.69 15.49
C ARG A 116 -1.12 -17.35 14.77
N GLU A 117 -1.69 -16.30 15.35
CA GLU A 117 -1.68 -14.94 14.76
C GLU A 117 -0.26 -14.44 14.51
N ILE A 118 0.66 -14.66 15.46
CA ILE A 118 2.09 -14.32 15.28
C ILE A 118 2.71 -15.13 14.14
N GLY A 119 2.33 -16.40 13.97
CA GLY A 119 2.77 -17.24 12.85
C GLY A 119 2.27 -16.71 11.51
N GLU A 120 0.96 -16.46 11.40
CA GLU A 120 0.34 -15.91 10.19
C GLU A 120 0.94 -14.56 9.78
N LEU A 121 1.18 -13.67 10.75
CA LEU A 121 1.84 -12.38 10.49
C LEU A 121 3.30 -12.54 10.03
N ARG A 122 4.03 -13.55 10.52
CA ARG A 122 5.40 -13.83 10.05
C ARG A 122 5.39 -14.32 8.61
N ASP A 123 4.49 -15.26 8.29
CA ASP A 123 4.36 -15.79 6.93
C ASP A 123 3.96 -14.68 5.94
N GLU A 124 3.07 -13.77 6.35
CA GLU A 124 2.69 -12.60 5.56
C GLU A 124 3.87 -11.64 5.35
N ILE A 125 4.66 -11.36 6.39
CA ILE A 125 5.87 -10.54 6.27
C ILE A 125 6.88 -11.17 5.31
N GLU A 126 7.12 -12.48 5.40
CA GLU A 126 8.03 -13.19 4.49
C GLU A 126 7.53 -13.11 3.03
N SER A 127 6.23 -13.31 2.81
CA SER A 127 5.59 -13.14 1.49
C SER A 127 5.77 -11.72 0.95
N LEU A 128 5.55 -10.69 1.77
CA LEU A 128 5.75 -9.29 1.41
C LEU A 128 7.23 -8.98 1.10
N GLN A 129 8.17 -9.60 1.81
CA GLN A 129 9.59 -9.46 1.51
C GLN A 129 9.96 -10.11 0.17
N CYS A 130 9.41 -11.29 -0.14
CA CYS A 130 9.61 -11.94 -1.43
C CYS A 130 9.04 -11.12 -2.59
N THR A 131 7.83 -10.56 -2.44
CA THR A 131 7.21 -9.69 -3.45
C THR A 131 8.01 -8.41 -3.64
N LEU A 132 8.47 -7.77 -2.55
CA LEU A 132 9.34 -6.60 -2.62
C LEU A 132 10.66 -6.90 -3.35
N ALA A 133 11.29 -8.04 -3.07
CA ALA A 133 12.51 -8.46 -3.74
C ALA A 133 12.29 -8.70 -5.25
N ARG A 134 11.12 -9.24 -5.65
CA ARG A 134 10.74 -9.38 -7.05
C ARG A 134 10.55 -8.03 -7.73
N VAL A 135 9.79 -7.13 -7.12
CA VAL A 135 9.57 -5.77 -7.66
C VAL A 135 10.89 -5.02 -7.84
N ARG A 136 11.85 -5.16 -6.90
CA ARG A 136 13.18 -4.56 -7.04
C ARG A 136 13.96 -5.13 -8.23
N ARG A 137 13.89 -6.43 -8.48
CA ARG A 137 14.51 -7.07 -9.65
C ARG A 137 13.87 -6.57 -10.95
N ASP A 138 12.54 -6.53 -11.01
CA ASP A 138 11.80 -6.05 -12.18
C ASP A 138 12.12 -4.57 -12.45
N GLN A 139 12.27 -3.75 -11.40
CA GLN A 139 12.67 -2.35 -11.53
C GLN A 139 14.11 -2.18 -12.04
N ALA A 140 15.04 -3.06 -11.63
CA ALA A 140 16.41 -3.05 -12.14
C ALA A 140 16.43 -3.42 -13.63
N SER A 141 15.73 -4.48 -14.01
CA SER A 141 15.59 -4.91 -15.41
C SER A 141 14.97 -3.81 -16.29
N ARG A 142 13.89 -3.15 -15.85
CA ARG A 142 13.30 -2.02 -16.60
C ARG A 142 14.26 -0.84 -16.74
N ARG A 143 15.13 -0.59 -15.76
CA ARG A 143 16.14 0.47 -15.86
C ARG A 143 17.22 0.12 -16.89
N GLU A 144 17.61 -1.14 -16.97
CA GLU A 144 18.53 -1.64 -17.99
C GLU A 144 17.91 -1.55 -19.39
N GLU A 145 16.66 -2.00 -19.57
CA GLU A 145 15.92 -1.87 -20.84
C GLU A 145 15.82 -0.41 -21.29
N MET A 146 15.44 0.49 -20.38
CA MET A 146 15.40 1.93 -20.67
C MET A 146 16.79 2.48 -21.05
N ALA A 147 17.86 2.03 -20.39
CA ALA A 147 19.22 2.44 -20.73
C ALA A 147 19.62 1.94 -22.14
N GLU A 148 19.30 0.70 -22.48
CA GLU A 148 19.54 0.15 -23.81
C GLU A 148 18.76 0.90 -24.90
N ASP A 149 17.48 1.19 -24.66
CA ASP A 149 16.65 1.92 -25.61
C ASP A 149 17.13 3.36 -25.78
N THR A 150 17.57 4.03 -24.70
CA THR A 150 18.19 5.36 -24.83
C THR A 150 19.51 5.30 -25.62
N ALA A 151 20.32 4.25 -25.45
CA ALA A 151 21.54 4.07 -26.23
C ALA A 151 21.24 3.82 -27.72
N ARG A 152 20.22 3.01 -28.03
CA ARG A 152 19.75 2.80 -29.41
C ARG A 152 19.26 4.09 -30.04
N PHE A 153 18.46 4.87 -29.32
CA PHE A 153 17.96 6.16 -29.80
C PHE A 153 19.10 7.15 -30.10
N VAL A 154 20.12 7.21 -29.24
CA VAL A 154 21.31 8.05 -29.49
C VAL A 154 22.07 7.58 -30.73
N SER A 155 22.28 6.26 -30.88
CA SER A 155 22.93 5.68 -32.07
C SER A 155 22.17 5.97 -33.36
N GLU A 156 20.84 5.86 -33.34
CA GLU A 156 19.97 6.21 -34.48
C GLU A 156 20.04 7.69 -34.83
N ALA A 157 20.08 8.57 -33.82
CA ALA A 157 20.24 10.00 -34.03
C ALA A 157 21.61 10.34 -34.65
N GLU A 158 22.69 9.67 -34.22
CA GLU A 158 24.02 9.80 -34.83
C GLU A 158 24.04 9.31 -36.29
N LEU A 159 23.41 8.17 -36.58
CA LEU A 159 23.25 7.67 -37.94
C LEU A 159 22.44 8.65 -38.81
N GLY A 160 21.41 9.28 -38.24
CA GLY A 160 20.63 10.35 -38.87
C GLY A 160 21.52 11.53 -39.28
N ARG A 161 22.32 12.06 -38.33
CA ARG A 161 23.28 13.15 -38.60
C ARG A 161 24.32 12.79 -39.65
N GLN A 162 24.86 11.57 -39.62
CA GLN A 162 25.80 11.11 -40.64
C GLN A 162 25.15 11.04 -42.03
N ARG A 163 23.89 10.60 -42.12
CA ARG A 163 23.14 10.59 -43.39
C ARG A 163 22.90 11.99 -43.92
N GLU A 164 22.54 12.94 -43.07
CA GLU A 164 22.36 14.35 -43.44
C GLU A 164 23.67 14.98 -43.92
N SER A 165 24.76 14.83 -43.17
CA SER A 165 26.08 15.31 -43.56
C SER A 165 26.53 14.76 -44.93
N ARG A 166 26.34 13.46 -45.19
CA ARG A 166 26.63 12.86 -46.50
C ARG A 166 25.73 13.39 -47.62
N LYS A 167 24.45 13.66 -47.35
CA LYS A 167 23.54 14.28 -48.33
C LYS A 167 24.00 15.69 -48.68
N GLU A 168 24.44 16.44 -47.68
CA GLU A 168 24.92 17.81 -47.84
C GLU A 168 26.25 17.85 -48.60
N GLU A 169 27.18 16.95 -48.29
CA GLU A 169 28.43 16.77 -49.06
C GLU A 169 28.14 16.42 -50.52
N ARG A 170 27.20 15.50 -50.79
CA ARG A 170 26.78 15.16 -52.16
C ARG A 170 26.13 16.34 -52.87
N ARG A 171 25.30 17.14 -52.19
CA ARG A 171 24.73 18.38 -52.73
C ARG A 171 25.83 19.37 -53.09
N GLY A 172 26.83 19.55 -52.23
CA GLY A 172 27.99 20.39 -52.49
C GLY A 172 28.76 19.94 -53.73
N ARG A 173 29.07 18.63 -53.83
CA ARG A 173 29.73 18.04 -55.02
C ARG A 173 28.91 18.20 -56.30
N LEU A 174 27.59 18.00 -56.22
CA LEU A 174 26.70 18.20 -57.37
C LEU A 174 26.66 19.68 -57.80
N SER A 175 26.68 20.61 -56.85
CA SER A 175 26.75 22.04 -57.16
C SER A 175 28.08 22.41 -57.82
N ALA A 176 29.20 21.87 -57.32
CA ALA A 176 30.52 22.09 -57.93
C ALA A 176 30.58 21.52 -59.35
N LEU A 177 30.13 20.28 -59.56
CA LEU A 177 30.05 19.67 -60.90
C LEU A 177 29.16 20.47 -61.85
N ARG A 178 28.05 21.04 -61.37
CA ARG A 178 27.19 21.91 -62.19
C ARG A 178 27.91 23.20 -62.60
N GLN A 179 28.72 23.78 -61.72
CA GLN A 179 29.53 24.96 -62.06
C GLN A 179 30.64 24.60 -63.06
N GLU A 180 31.28 23.45 -62.91
CA GLU A 180 32.26 22.94 -63.89
C GLU A 180 31.62 22.70 -65.25
N ILE A 181 30.45 22.05 -65.30
CA ILE A 181 29.70 21.85 -66.55
C ILE A 181 29.33 23.21 -67.18
N ALA A 182 28.83 24.17 -66.39
CA ALA A 182 28.51 25.49 -66.90
C ALA A 182 29.73 26.22 -67.47
N ALA A 183 30.89 26.11 -66.80
CA ALA A 183 32.15 26.67 -67.31
C ALA A 183 32.59 25.99 -68.62
N ILE A 184 32.49 24.66 -68.70
CA ILE A 184 32.77 23.91 -69.93
C ILE A 184 31.79 24.31 -71.05
N ASP A 185 30.51 24.51 -70.74
CA ASP A 185 29.50 24.95 -71.72
C ASP A 185 29.78 26.37 -72.22
N GLU A 186 30.26 27.28 -71.37
CA GLU A 186 30.73 28.61 -71.78
C GLU A 186 31.96 28.51 -72.70
N GLU A 187 32.95 27.69 -72.36
CA GLU A 187 34.12 27.43 -73.21
C GLU A 187 33.71 26.82 -74.56
N LEU A 188 32.81 25.84 -74.56
CA LEU A 188 32.26 25.25 -75.79
C LEU A 188 31.45 26.27 -76.58
N GLY A 189 30.73 27.18 -75.92
CA GLY A 189 30.01 28.30 -76.52
C GLY A 189 30.97 29.26 -77.22
N HIS A 190 32.08 29.61 -76.58
CA HIS A 190 33.16 30.40 -77.18
C HIS A 190 33.75 29.68 -78.40
N ILE A 191 34.13 28.42 -78.28
CA ILE A 191 34.67 27.61 -79.39
C ILE A 191 33.66 27.52 -80.55
N ARG A 192 32.37 27.29 -80.25
CA ARG A 192 31.31 27.28 -81.27
C ARG A 192 31.15 28.64 -81.93
N SER A 193 31.21 29.73 -81.18
CA SER A 193 31.10 31.08 -81.74
C SER A 193 32.28 31.41 -82.65
N GLU A 194 33.50 30.97 -82.28
CA GLU A 194 34.70 31.05 -83.11
C GLU A 194 34.56 30.18 -84.36
N ALA A 195 34.10 28.94 -84.23
CA ALA A 195 33.83 28.05 -85.35
C ALA A 195 32.73 28.61 -86.26
N SER A 196 31.69 29.22 -85.69
CA SER A 196 30.60 29.88 -86.43
C SER A 196 31.07 31.13 -87.14
N GLN A 197 31.98 31.92 -86.56
CA GLN A 197 32.64 33.04 -87.23
C GLN A 197 33.55 32.55 -88.38
N GLN A 198 34.26 31.44 -88.19
CA GLN A 198 35.02 30.78 -89.26
C GLN A 198 34.10 30.22 -90.36
N GLN A 199 32.93 29.70 -89.99
CA GLN A 199 31.93 29.16 -90.91
C GLN A 199 31.14 30.27 -91.63
N GLN A 200 30.92 31.43 -90.98
CA GLN A 200 30.39 32.65 -91.61
C GLN A 200 31.36 33.29 -92.60
N GLN A 201 32.67 33.03 -92.50
CA GLN A 201 33.61 33.34 -93.58
C GLN A 201 33.51 32.37 -94.77
N GLN A 202 32.81 31.24 -94.65
CA GLN A 202 32.75 30.24 -95.73
C GLN A 202 31.38 30.04 -96.41
N GLN A 203 30.23 30.43 -95.86
CA GLN A 203 28.95 30.14 -96.54
C GLN A 203 27.88 31.24 -96.41
N GLN A 204 27.74 32.03 -97.48
CA GLN A 204 26.43 32.43 -98.00
C GLN A 204 25.71 31.16 -98.49
N GLN A 205 24.65 30.71 -97.81
CA GLN A 205 23.40 30.14 -98.37
C GLN A 205 22.59 29.34 -97.31
N SER A 206 21.52 29.99 -96.82
CA SER A 206 20.14 29.45 -96.64
C SER A 206 19.86 28.31 -95.61
N PRO A 207 18.59 28.12 -95.16
CA PRO A 207 18.25 28.11 -93.73
C PRO A 207 17.45 26.86 -93.28
N VAL A 208 16.91 26.91 -92.03
CA VAL A 208 15.71 26.18 -91.52
C VAL A 208 16.02 24.76 -90.97
N GLN A 209 15.50 24.21 -89.86
CA GLN A 209 14.27 24.38 -89.06
C GLN A 209 14.46 23.80 -87.63
N THR A 210 13.71 24.36 -86.69
CA THR A 210 13.49 23.93 -85.30
C THR A 210 12.46 22.80 -85.18
N THR A 211 12.60 21.91 -84.19
CA THR A 211 11.47 21.19 -83.53
C THR A 211 11.86 20.79 -82.09
N PRO A 212 10.99 20.97 -81.06
CA PRO A 212 11.15 20.39 -79.73
C PRO A 212 10.33 19.09 -79.58
N PRO A 213 10.73 18.13 -78.73
CA PRO A 213 9.95 16.95 -78.46
C PRO A 213 8.85 17.21 -77.43
N GLU A 214 7.79 16.43 -77.62
CA GLU A 214 6.53 16.41 -76.92
C GLU A 214 6.64 16.10 -75.42
N ALA A 215 5.68 16.66 -74.70
CA ALA A 215 5.34 16.32 -73.33
C ALA A 215 4.97 14.85 -73.21
N CYS A 216 5.65 14.12 -72.34
CA CYS A 216 5.12 12.93 -71.69
C CYS A 216 5.98 12.68 -70.45
N THR A 217 5.42 12.85 -69.25
CA THR A 217 5.78 12.16 -67.98
C THR A 217 5.24 12.90 -66.75
N ASP A 218 3.92 12.93 -66.56
CA ASP A 218 3.34 13.29 -65.24
C ASP A 218 3.03 12.06 -64.37
N ILE A 219 3.14 10.84 -64.92
CA ILE A 219 2.87 9.61 -64.17
C ILE A 219 4.16 9.02 -63.56
N SER A 220 5.30 9.09 -64.26
CA SER A 220 6.58 8.59 -63.72
C SER A 220 7.16 9.52 -62.66
N ALA A 221 7.02 10.85 -62.82
CA ALA A 221 7.46 11.82 -61.82
C ALA A 221 6.64 11.72 -60.52
N LEU A 222 5.32 11.46 -60.63
CA LEU A 222 4.46 11.22 -59.48
C LEU A 222 4.77 9.86 -58.81
N ALA A 223 5.03 8.81 -59.59
CA ALA A 223 5.44 7.50 -59.07
C ALA A 223 6.80 7.54 -58.35
N ASP A 224 7.76 8.30 -58.87
CA ASP A 224 9.07 8.50 -58.24
C ASP A 224 8.94 9.34 -56.95
N GLN A 225 8.10 10.36 -56.93
CA GLN A 225 7.82 11.15 -55.71
C GLN A 225 7.10 10.32 -54.63
N LEU A 226 6.11 9.49 -55.00
CA LEU A 226 5.43 8.57 -54.09
C LEU A 226 6.35 7.47 -53.57
N CYS A 227 7.26 6.93 -54.39
CA CYS A 227 8.26 5.95 -53.95
C CYS A 227 9.30 6.52 -52.98
N VAL A 228 9.67 7.80 -53.14
CA VAL A 228 10.59 8.49 -52.23
C VAL A 228 9.92 8.78 -50.88
N PHE A 229 8.63 9.15 -50.86
CA PHE A 229 7.86 9.31 -49.62
C PHE A 229 7.59 7.98 -48.91
N ALA A 230 7.21 6.94 -49.64
CA ALA A 230 7.01 5.58 -49.13
C ALA A 230 8.29 5.00 -48.48
N ARG A 231 9.47 5.20 -49.12
CA ARG A 231 10.76 4.78 -48.55
C ARG A 231 11.21 5.61 -47.35
N ALA A 232 10.80 6.88 -47.25
CA ALA A 232 11.08 7.70 -46.08
C ALA A 232 10.24 7.30 -44.86
N PHE A 233 9.01 6.79 -45.07
CA PHE A 233 8.15 6.27 -44.01
C PHE A 233 8.51 4.84 -43.58
N ALA A 234 9.00 3.99 -44.49
CA ALA A 234 9.37 2.60 -44.19
C ALA A 234 10.48 2.42 -43.12
N SER A 235 11.15 3.51 -42.70
CA SER A 235 12.11 3.47 -41.59
C SER A 235 11.49 3.61 -40.20
N SER A 236 10.16 3.75 -40.06
CA SER A 236 9.50 3.90 -38.76
C SER A 236 8.18 3.12 -38.69
N SER A 237 8.14 2.11 -37.81
CA SER A 237 6.97 1.34 -37.38
C SER A 237 6.31 0.39 -38.40
N THR A 238 5.58 -0.59 -37.87
CA THR A 238 4.75 -1.55 -38.64
C THR A 238 3.68 -0.85 -39.47
N ILE A 239 3.20 0.33 -39.07
CA ILE A 239 2.12 1.05 -39.76
C ILE A 239 2.59 1.57 -41.12
N ALA A 240 3.83 2.06 -41.22
CA ALA A 240 4.39 2.54 -42.48
C ALA A 240 4.46 1.45 -43.57
N MET A 241 4.78 0.21 -43.20
CA MET A 241 4.75 -0.93 -44.13
C MET A 241 3.35 -1.16 -44.70
N HIS A 242 2.31 -1.04 -43.86
CA HIS A 242 0.93 -1.21 -44.30
C HIS A 242 0.49 -0.07 -45.22
N CYS A 243 0.90 1.18 -44.94
CA CYS A 243 0.66 2.32 -45.82
C CYS A 243 1.28 2.14 -47.21
N VAL A 244 2.50 1.60 -47.29
CA VAL A 244 3.16 1.28 -48.57
C VAL A 244 2.40 0.20 -49.34
N THR A 245 1.95 -0.87 -48.66
CA THR A 245 1.15 -1.93 -49.29
C THR A 245 -0.16 -1.39 -49.87
N VAL A 246 -0.85 -0.48 -49.15
CA VAL A 246 -2.06 0.18 -49.67
C VAL A 246 -1.76 0.99 -50.93
N LEU A 247 -0.72 1.83 -50.91
CA LEU A 247 -0.34 2.66 -52.06
C LEU A 247 0.09 1.82 -53.26
N GLN A 248 0.85 0.75 -53.04
CA GLN A 248 1.27 -0.16 -54.09
C GLN A 248 0.06 -0.82 -54.76
N HIS A 249 -0.93 -1.28 -53.99
CA HIS A 249 -2.15 -1.85 -54.56
C HIS A 249 -3.03 -0.86 -55.32
N LEU A 250 -3.00 0.41 -54.95
CA LEU A 250 -3.66 1.48 -55.71
C LEU A 250 -2.95 1.76 -57.04
N LEU A 251 -1.61 1.70 -57.06
CA LEU A 251 -0.79 1.94 -58.25
C LEU A 251 -0.76 0.75 -59.22
N ASP A 252 -0.82 -0.48 -58.72
CA ASP A 252 -0.82 -1.70 -59.53
C ASP A 252 -2.19 -1.95 -60.21
N GLY A 253 -3.21 -1.13 -59.90
CA GLY A 253 -4.53 -1.22 -60.48
C GLY A 253 -4.60 -0.75 -61.92
N ARG A 254 -5.00 -1.65 -62.84
CA ARG A 254 -5.29 -1.29 -64.24
C ARG A 254 -6.54 -0.41 -64.41
N ASP A 255 -7.39 -0.31 -63.39
CA ASP A 255 -8.71 0.35 -63.46
C ASP A 255 -8.69 1.81 -62.99
N GLY A 256 -7.53 2.46 -63.06
CA GLY A 256 -7.31 3.81 -62.54
C GLY A 256 -7.07 3.81 -61.02
N LEU A 257 -6.67 4.97 -60.49
CA LEU A 257 -6.28 5.17 -59.08
C LEU A 257 -7.45 5.03 -58.09
N ARG A 258 -8.48 4.22 -58.39
CA ARG A 258 -9.68 3.99 -57.58
C ARG A 258 -9.87 2.49 -57.35
N ARG A 259 -10.00 2.06 -56.09
CA ARG A 259 -10.29 0.67 -55.74
C ARG A 259 -11.23 0.56 -54.55
N PRO A 260 -12.13 -0.43 -54.53
CA PRO A 260 -12.95 -0.70 -53.35
C PRO A 260 -12.05 -1.10 -52.16
N VAL A 261 -12.37 -0.58 -50.97
CA VAL A 261 -11.62 -0.81 -49.73
C VAL A 261 -11.44 -2.31 -49.46
N ASP A 262 -12.48 -3.11 -49.72
CA ASP A 262 -12.44 -4.56 -49.50
C ASP A 262 -11.41 -5.29 -50.38
N ALA A 263 -11.18 -4.82 -51.60
CA ALA A 263 -10.17 -5.41 -52.49
C ALA A 263 -8.74 -5.08 -52.02
N ILE A 264 -8.53 -3.90 -51.43
CA ILE A 264 -7.24 -3.54 -50.83
C ILE A 264 -7.05 -4.30 -49.52
N ARG A 265 -8.11 -4.47 -48.72
CA ARG A 265 -8.06 -5.23 -47.47
C ARG A 265 -7.65 -6.69 -47.67
N GLN A 266 -8.09 -7.31 -48.77
CA GLN A 266 -7.71 -8.69 -49.13
C GLN A 266 -6.21 -8.84 -49.45
N ALA A 267 -5.48 -7.75 -49.68
CA ALA A 267 -4.04 -7.79 -49.87
C ALA A 267 -3.23 -8.04 -48.59
N PHE A 268 -3.88 -7.99 -47.41
CA PHE A 268 -3.23 -8.23 -46.13
C PHE A 268 -3.43 -9.70 -45.72
N PRO A 269 -2.40 -10.56 -45.82
CA PRO A 269 -2.57 -12.01 -45.70
C PRO A 269 -2.88 -12.49 -44.27
N ASP A 270 -2.50 -11.71 -43.25
CA ASP A 270 -2.61 -12.10 -41.84
C ASP A 270 -3.65 -11.26 -41.09
N GLU A 271 -4.37 -11.87 -40.14
CA GLU A 271 -5.37 -11.18 -39.31
C GLU A 271 -4.76 -10.00 -38.50
N ALA A 272 -3.52 -10.15 -38.05
CA ALA A 272 -2.79 -9.08 -37.34
C ALA A 272 -2.52 -7.87 -38.25
N SER A 273 -2.23 -8.12 -39.54
CA SER A 273 -1.99 -7.08 -40.54
C SER A 273 -3.30 -6.44 -41.00
N ALA A 274 -4.35 -7.24 -41.15
CA ALA A 274 -5.71 -6.77 -41.43
C ALA A 274 -6.27 -5.88 -40.30
N ALA A 275 -5.87 -6.12 -39.03
CA ALA A 275 -6.22 -5.27 -37.90
C ALA A 275 -5.54 -3.88 -37.94
N CYS A 276 -4.38 -3.78 -38.61
CA CYS A 276 -3.65 -2.52 -38.78
C CYS A 276 -4.12 -1.70 -39.98
N PHE A 277 -4.86 -2.31 -40.92
CA PHE A 277 -5.32 -1.68 -42.16
C PHE A 277 -6.17 -0.41 -41.97
N PRO A 278 -7.16 -0.35 -41.05
CA PRO A 278 -7.94 0.88 -40.84
C PRO A 278 -7.07 2.07 -40.41
N ARG A 279 -6.10 1.83 -39.51
CA ARG A 279 -5.17 2.87 -39.04
C ARG A 279 -4.26 3.36 -40.18
N ALA A 280 -3.81 2.46 -41.04
CA ALA A 280 -3.00 2.83 -42.20
C ALA A 280 -3.80 3.70 -43.20
N LEU A 281 -5.09 3.39 -43.41
CA LEU A 281 -5.97 4.23 -44.23
C LEU A 281 -6.17 5.62 -43.61
N ASP A 282 -6.46 5.69 -42.31
CA ASP A 282 -6.65 6.96 -41.60
C ASP A 282 -5.39 7.84 -41.69
N GLU A 283 -4.20 7.26 -41.56
CA GLU A 283 -2.95 7.98 -41.74
C GLU A 283 -2.78 8.50 -43.17
N LEU A 284 -3.02 7.68 -44.20
CA LEU A 284 -2.92 8.11 -45.60
C LEU A 284 -3.95 9.20 -45.97
N VAL A 285 -5.16 9.16 -45.38
CA VAL A 285 -6.17 10.21 -45.51
C VAL A 285 -5.72 11.49 -44.79
N SER A 286 -5.16 11.37 -43.58
CA SER A 286 -4.66 12.53 -42.82
C SER A 286 -3.51 13.25 -43.52
N LEU A 287 -2.74 12.52 -44.32
CA LEU A 287 -1.67 13.03 -45.17
C LEU A 287 -2.17 13.60 -46.51
N GLY A 288 -3.48 13.49 -46.80
CA GLY A 288 -4.09 13.95 -48.05
C GLY A 288 -3.64 13.16 -49.29
N LEU A 289 -3.09 11.95 -49.09
CA LEU A 289 -2.59 11.11 -50.19
C LEU A 289 -3.71 10.32 -50.85
N ILE A 290 -4.73 9.96 -50.08
CA ILE A 290 -5.90 9.24 -50.55
C ILE A 290 -7.17 9.89 -50.02
N ASP A 291 -8.26 9.70 -50.74
CA ASP A 291 -9.62 10.04 -50.34
C ASP A 291 -10.47 8.76 -50.34
N VAL A 292 -11.30 8.58 -49.31
CA VAL A 292 -12.15 7.40 -49.12
C VAL A 292 -13.60 7.84 -49.16
N THR A 293 -14.26 7.60 -50.30
CA THR A 293 -15.67 7.98 -50.52
C THR A 293 -16.48 6.73 -50.87
N ASP A 294 -17.60 6.52 -50.17
CA ASP A 294 -18.53 5.39 -50.40
C ASP A 294 -17.86 4.00 -50.46
N GLY A 295 -16.84 3.77 -49.64
CA GLY A 295 -16.09 2.50 -49.60
C GLY A 295 -15.14 2.30 -50.78
N VAL A 296 -14.85 3.34 -51.56
CA VAL A 296 -13.85 3.37 -52.61
C VAL A 296 -12.69 4.29 -52.19
N VAL A 297 -11.48 3.76 -52.24
CA VAL A 297 -10.24 4.52 -52.02
C VAL A 297 -9.78 5.07 -53.35
N SER A 298 -9.50 6.37 -53.40
CA SER A 298 -8.95 7.07 -54.56
C SER A 298 -7.70 7.87 -54.20
N VAL A 299 -6.71 7.95 -55.08
CA VAL A 299 -5.55 8.83 -54.83
C VAL A 299 -5.98 10.28 -54.97
N GLY A 300 -5.77 11.07 -53.92
CA GLY A 300 -6.16 12.48 -53.88
C GLY A 300 -5.32 13.27 -54.87
N ALA A 301 -5.95 13.76 -55.95
CA ALA A 301 -5.37 14.86 -56.72
C ALA A 301 -5.50 16.10 -55.83
N GLY A 302 -4.43 16.42 -55.08
CA GLY A 302 -4.43 17.45 -54.05
C GLY A 302 -5.30 18.63 -54.43
N SER A 303 -6.47 18.74 -53.82
CA SER A 303 -7.33 19.90 -53.98
C SER A 303 -6.54 21.07 -53.40
N SER A 304 -5.93 21.87 -54.28
CA SER A 304 -5.33 23.14 -53.92
C SER A 304 -6.43 24.04 -53.38
N SER A 305 -6.73 23.88 -52.09
CA SER A 305 -7.53 24.79 -51.29
C SER A 305 -6.74 26.07 -51.12
N ALA A 306 -6.88 26.95 -52.12
CA ALA A 306 -6.36 28.31 -52.11
C ALA A 306 -7.33 29.30 -51.40
N ASP A 307 -8.29 28.82 -50.61
CA ASP A 307 -9.16 29.68 -49.79
C ASP A 307 -9.27 29.12 -48.36
N ALA A 308 -8.31 29.52 -47.52
CA ALA A 308 -8.44 29.60 -46.06
C ALA A 308 -7.44 30.65 -45.53
#